data_AF-Q4L4L9-F1
#
_entry.id   AF-Q4L4L9-F1
#
_cell.length_a   1.000
_cell.length_b   1.000
_cell.length_c   1.000
_cell.angle_alpha   90.00
_cell.angle_beta   90.00
_cell.angle_gamma   90.00
#
_symmetry.space_group_name_H-M   'P 1'
#
loop_
_entity.id
_entity.type
_entity.pdbx_description
1 polymer ?
#
loop_
_entity_poly.entity_id
_entity_poly.type
_entity_poly.pdbx_seq_one_letter_code
_entity_poly.pdbx_strand_id
1 'polypeptide(L)'
;MDISENLKGMKQVTFKYGETKYSLGRALAHNEMLNALATYMDTYLLNEREIEALEQFQRIIRDDLEIEETNVQTLMNELDELLR
;
A
#
# COMPACT_ATOMS: atom_id res chain seq x y z
N MET A 1 -16.95 -30.44 -11.23
CA MET A 1 -16.36 -29.69 -10.11
C MET A 1 -17.16 -30.01 -8.87
N ASP A 2 -16.50 -30.51 -7.83
CA ASP A 2 -17.10 -30.81 -6.54
C ASP A 2 -17.44 -29.49 -5.81
N ILE A 3 -18.55 -29.44 -5.06
CA ILE A 3 -18.95 -28.28 -4.25
C ILE A 3 -17.81 -27.89 -3.28
N SER A 4 -17.06 -28.88 -2.80
CA SER A 4 -15.88 -28.69 -1.94
C SER A 4 -14.75 -27.92 -2.64
N GLU A 5 -14.52 -28.15 -3.94
CA GLU A 5 -13.51 -27.44 -4.74
C GLU A 5 -13.94 -25.99 -4.98
N ASN A 6 -15.22 -25.77 -5.30
CA ASN A 6 -15.77 -24.42 -5.47
C ASN A 6 -15.67 -23.59 -4.18
N LEU A 7 -15.96 -24.19 -3.02
CA LEU A 7 -15.83 -23.53 -1.72
C LEU A 7 -14.37 -23.14 -1.40
N LYS A 8 -13.40 -23.98 -1.77
CA LYS A 8 -11.96 -23.66 -1.61
C LYS A 8 -11.54 -22.49 -2.50
N GLY A 9 -11.98 -22.48 -3.77
CA GLY A 9 -11.72 -21.39 -4.69
C GLY A 9 -12.29 -20.06 -4.19
N MET A 10 -13.56 -20.05 -3.76
CA MET A 10 -14.19 -18.85 -3.18
C MET A 10 -13.45 -18.32 -1.94
N LYS A 11 -12.95 -19.21 -1.08
CA LYS A 11 -12.18 -18.82 0.11
C LYS A 11 -10.85 -18.15 -0.26
N GLN A 12 -10.14 -18.67 -1.26
CA GLN A 12 -8.89 -18.07 -1.74
C GLN A 12 -9.14 -16.69 -2.38
N VAL A 13 -10.15 -16.57 -3.24
CA VAL A 13 -10.56 -15.29 -3.85
C VAL A 13 -10.88 -14.24 -2.78
N THR A 14 -11.65 -14.62 -1.76
CA THR A 14 -12.04 -13.70 -0.67
C THR A 14 -10.82 -13.24 0.13
N PHE A 15 -9.88 -14.15 0.41
CA PHE A 15 -8.66 -13.83 1.16
C PHE A 15 -7.79 -12.83 0.40
N LYS A 16 -7.48 -13.11 -0.87
CA LYS A 16 -6.67 -12.21 -1.72
C LYS A 16 -7.31 -10.84 -1.90
N TYR A 17 -8.64 -10.79 -2.09
CA TYR A 17 -9.37 -9.52 -2.16
C TYR A 17 -9.22 -8.69 -0.88
N GLY A 18 -9.29 -9.34 0.29
CA GLY A 18 -9.06 -8.69 1.58
C GLY A 18 -7.66 -8.10 1.71
N GLU A 19 -6.63 -8.85 1.31
CA GLU A 19 -5.23 -8.39 1.33
C GLU A 19 -5.02 -7.19 0.41
N THR A 20 -5.55 -7.23 -0.81
CA THR A 20 -5.50 -6.11 -1.75
C THR A 20 -6.15 -4.85 -1.17
N LYS A 21 -7.35 -4.98 -0.56
CA LYS A 21 -8.04 -3.84 0.06
C LYS A 21 -7.25 -3.26 1.24
N TYR A 22 -6.63 -4.11 2.04
CA TYR A 22 -5.81 -3.69 3.16
C TYR A 22 -4.57 -2.90 2.71
N SER A 23 -3.83 -3.40 1.71
CA SER A 23 -2.67 -2.68 1.17
C SER A 23 -3.06 -1.36 0.50
N LEU A 24 -4.18 -1.31 -0.24
CA LEU A 24 -4.70 -0.04 -0.78
C LEU A 24 -5.02 0.98 0.32
N GLY A 25 -5.64 0.54 1.42
CA GLY A 25 -5.94 1.42 2.56
C GLY A 25 -4.68 2.02 3.19
N ARG A 26 -3.62 1.21 3.34
CA ARG A 26 -2.31 1.70 3.83
C ARG A 26 -1.68 2.71 2.87
N ALA A 27 -1.74 2.44 1.57
CA ALA A 27 -1.16 3.35 0.57
C ALA A 27 -1.81 4.75 0.61
N LEU A 28 -3.14 4.81 0.76
CA LEU A 28 -3.87 6.06 0.94
C LEU A 28 -3.43 6.82 2.20
N ALA A 29 -3.33 6.13 3.34
CA ALA A 29 -2.89 6.73 4.60
C ALA A 29 -1.47 7.31 4.52
N HIS A 30 -0.54 6.58 3.88
CA HIS A 30 0.82 7.08 3.67
C HIS A 30 0.86 8.30 2.75
N ASN A 31 0.03 8.36 1.71
CA ASN A 31 -0.06 9.53 0.84
C ASN A 31 -0.58 10.77 1.61
N GLU A 32 -1.65 10.62 2.41
CA GLU A 32 -2.15 11.70 3.27
C GLU A 32 -1.07 12.20 4.24
N MET A 33 -0.32 11.28 4.83
CA MET A 33 0.79 11.59 5.74
C MET A 33 1.91 12.35 5.03
N LEU A 34 2.31 11.96 3.81
CA LEU A 34 3.30 12.68 3.02
C LEU A 34 2.85 14.11 2.69
N ASN A 35 1.59 14.30 2.32
CA ASN A 35 1.04 15.63 2.04
C ASN A 35 1.01 16.53 3.28
N ALA A 36 0.64 15.98 4.43
CA ALA A 36 0.70 16.69 5.71
C ALA A 36 2.14 17.07 6.07
N LEU A 37 3.10 16.17 5.83
CA LEU A 37 4.52 16.41 6.11
C LEU A 37 5.09 17.52 5.21
N ALA A 38 4.80 17.49 3.92
CA ALA A 38 5.22 18.52 2.97
C ALA A 38 4.66 19.90 3.37
N THR A 39 3.37 19.95 3.74
CA THR A 39 2.73 21.18 4.22
C THR A 39 3.42 21.73 5.48
N TYR A 40 3.81 20.85 6.41
CA TYR A 40 4.54 21.25 7.62
C TYR A 40 5.92 21.81 7.30
N MET A 41 6.66 21.18 6.38
CA MET A 41 7.98 21.65 5.95
C MET A 41 7.91 23.05 5.35
N ASP A 42 6.98 23.29 4.43
CA ASP A 42 6.80 24.58 3.76
C ASP A 42 6.37 25.70 4.74
N THR A 43 5.63 25.35 5.78
CA THR A 43 5.03 26.35 6.68
C THR A 43 5.93 26.70 7.87
N TYR A 44 6.68 25.74 8.41
CA TYR A 44 7.27 25.87 9.75
C TYR A 44 8.79 25.65 9.85
N LEU A 45 9.44 25.04 8.86
CA LEU A 45 10.86 24.72 8.98
C LEU A 45 11.75 25.85 8.47
N LEU A 46 12.69 26.25 9.32
CA LEU A 46 13.75 27.23 9.02
C LEU A 46 15.16 26.63 9.22
N ASN A 47 15.25 25.36 9.64
CA ASN A 47 16.48 24.68 10.02
C ASN A 47 16.80 23.54 9.05
N GLU A 48 17.96 23.61 8.41
CA GLU A 48 18.43 22.63 7.42
C GLU A 48 18.47 21.19 7.95
N ARG A 49 18.83 20.97 9.23
CA ARG A 49 18.87 19.61 9.80
C ARG A 49 17.49 18.99 9.98
N GLU A 50 16.48 19.81 10.27
CA GLU A 50 15.10 19.33 10.40
C GLU A 50 14.50 19.02 9.02
N ILE A 51 14.87 19.82 8.01
CA ILE A 51 14.52 19.57 6.61
C ILE A 51 15.11 18.23 6.15
N GLU A 52 16.41 17.99 6.33
CA GLU A 52 17.06 16.72 5.94
C GLU A 52 16.43 15.50 6.62
N ALA A 53 16.13 15.59 7.93
CA ALA A 53 15.50 14.49 8.66
C ALA A 53 14.11 14.15 8.11
N LEU A 54 13.34 15.17 7.72
CA LEU A 54 12.00 14.99 7.15
C LEU A 54 12.05 14.49 5.71
N GLU A 55 13.00 14.93 4.89
CA GLU A 55 13.23 14.37 3.55
C GLU A 55 13.60 12.88 3.62
N GLN A 56 14.45 12.49 4.58
CA GLN A 56 14.75 11.06 4.79
C GLN A 56 13.51 10.27 5.21
N PHE A 57 12.68 10.83 6.07
CA PHE A 57 11.44 10.20 6.49
C PHE A 57 10.45 10.05 5.32
N GLN A 58 10.31 11.06 4.46
CA GLN A 58 9.52 10.97 3.23
C GLN A 58 10.04 9.87 2.31
N ARG A 59 11.37 9.71 2.20
CA ARG A 59 11.97 8.66 1.37
C ARG A 59 11.60 7.27 1.88
N ILE A 60 11.74 7.02 3.19
CA ILE A 60 11.36 5.73 3.80
C ILE A 60 9.91 5.38 3.49
N ILE A 61 8.99 6.35 3.63
CA ILE A 61 7.57 6.12 3.34
C ILE A 61 7.33 5.84 1.85
N ARG A 62 8.05 6.51 0.94
CA ARG A 62 7.96 6.20 -0.50
C ARG A 62 8.48 4.81 -0.83
N ASP A 63 9.61 4.42 -0.24
CA ASP A 63 10.19 3.09 -0.44
C ASP A 63 9.20 2.00 0.04
N ASP A 64 8.56 2.21 1.20
CA ASP A 64 7.51 1.31 1.72
C ASP A 64 6.28 1.26 0.79
N LEU A 65 5.85 2.41 0.25
CA LEU A 65 4.73 2.50 -0.68
C LEU A 65 4.98 1.74 -1.99
N GLU A 66 6.20 1.80 -2.51
CA GLU A 66 6.58 1.13 -3.77
C GLU A 66 6.59 -0.41 -3.61
N ILE A 67 7.01 -0.89 -2.43
CA ILE A 67 6.90 -2.31 -2.05
C ILE A 67 5.44 -2.74 -1.96
N GLU A 68 4.59 -1.94 -1.31
CA GLU A 68 3.16 -2.22 -1.18
C GLU A 68 2.44 -2.22 -2.55
N GLU A 69 2.79 -1.32 -3.46
CA GLU A 69 2.27 -1.30 -4.83
C GLU A 69 2.60 -2.60 -5.56
N THR A 70 3.86 -3.05 -5.47
CA THR A 70 4.31 -4.31 -6.07
C THR A 70 3.57 -5.52 -5.51
N ASN A 71 3.35 -5.54 -4.19
CA ASN A 71 2.57 -6.60 -3.53
C ASN A 71 1.12 -6.62 -4.00
N VAL A 72 0.48 -5.44 -4.13
CA VAL A 72 -0.89 -5.31 -4.64
C VAL A 72 -1.00 -5.82 -6.06
N GLN A 73 -0.09 -5.42 -6.95
CA GLN A 73 -0.10 -5.89 -8.34
C GLN A 73 0.09 -7.41 -8.44
N THR A 74 0.97 -7.97 -7.61
CA THR A 74 1.15 -9.43 -7.52
C THR A 74 -0.15 -10.11 -7.11
N LEU A 75 -0.78 -9.66 -6.02
CA LEU A 75 -2.05 -10.22 -5.54
C LEU A 75 -3.18 -10.08 -6.57
N MET A 76 -3.25 -8.95 -7.29
CA MET A 76 -4.25 -8.73 -8.33
C MET A 76 -4.05 -9.68 -9.52
N ASN A 77 -2.81 -9.88 -9.97
CA ASN A 77 -2.51 -10.83 -11.04
C ASN A 77 -2.91 -12.26 -10.64
N GLU A 78 -2.58 -12.67 -9.42
CA GLU A 78 -2.97 -14.00 -8.94
C GLU A 78 -4.49 -14.14 -8.72
N LEU A 79 -5.20 -13.05 -8.45
CA LEU A 79 -6.66 -13.03 -8.37
C LEU A 79 -7.27 -13.19 -9.77
N ASP A 80 -6.75 -12.47 -10.76
CA ASP A 80 -7.18 -12.58 -12.16
C ASP A 80 -6.96 -14.00 -12.71
N GLU A 81 -5.87 -14.67 -12.34
CA GLU A 81 -5.63 -16.07 -12.71
C GLU A 81 -6.63 -17.03 -12.07
N LEU A 82 -7.01 -16.82 -10.80
CA LEU A 82 -7.99 -17.66 -10.09
C LEU A 82 -9.42 -17.47 -10.59
N LEU A 83 -9.72 -16.32 -11.20
CA LEU A 83 -11.05 -15.99 -11.73
C LEU A 83 -11.22 -16.33 -13.22
N ARG A 84 -10.15 -16.75 -13.91
CA ARG A 84 -10.17 -17.20 -15.32
C ARG A 84 -10.66 -18.64 -15.47
#